data_AF-A0AAE1YVI4-F1
#
_entry.id   AF-A0AAE1YVI4-F1
#
_cell.length_a   1.000
_cell.length_b   1.000
_cell.length_c   1.000
_cell.angle_alpha   90.00
_cell.angle_beta   90.00
_cell.angle_gamma   90.00
#
_symmetry.space_group_name_H-M   'P 1'
#
loop_
_entity.id
_entity.type
_entity.pdbx_description
1 polymer ?
#
loop_
_entity_poly.entity_id
_entity_poly.type
_entity_poly.pdbx_seq_one_letter_code
_entity_poly.pdbx_strand_id
1 'polypeptide(L)'
;MEPLQVKFWFQNKRTQMKSKHERQENTHLRAENEKLRVENMRYREALNNACCPACGGMATIGDMSIDERHLRIENARLREEIDRISSMAAKYVGKPFTDSDDTPSSSIPHPVDLGVRHKL
;
A
#
# COMPACT_ATOMS: atom_id res chain seq x y z
N MET A 1 -55.90 -45.70 9.41
CA MET A 1 -54.82 -45.64 8.41
C MET A 1 -53.86 -46.77 8.68
N GLU A 2 -53.36 -47.42 7.63
CA GLU A 2 -52.39 -48.50 7.79
C GLU A 2 -51.07 -47.93 8.37
N PRO A 3 -50.44 -48.59 9.37
CA PRO A 3 -49.24 -48.09 10.06
C PRO A 3 -48.08 -47.66 9.12
N LEU A 4 -47.97 -48.29 7.95
CA LEU A 4 -46.97 -47.96 6.93
C LEU A 4 -47.18 -46.59 6.29
N GLN A 5 -48.45 -46.22 6.01
CA GLN A 5 -48.77 -44.94 5.38
C GLN A 5 -48.39 -43.76 6.27
N VAL A 6 -48.61 -43.90 7.59
CA VAL A 6 -48.22 -42.89 8.59
C VAL A 6 -46.70 -42.71 8.59
N LYS A 7 -45.93 -43.80 8.58
CA LYS A 7 -44.45 -43.76 8.51
C LYS A 7 -43.96 -43.05 7.25
N PHE A 8 -44.50 -43.40 6.07
CA PHE A 8 -44.13 -42.75 4.81
C PHE A 8 -44.48 -41.28 4.80
N TRP A 9 -45.63 -40.90 5.37
CA TRP A 9 -46.02 -39.50 5.48
C TRP A 9 -45.00 -38.68 6.26
N PHE A 10 -44.57 -39.14 7.45
CA PHE A 10 -43.53 -38.44 8.24
C PHE A 10 -42.18 -38.39 7.53
N GLN A 11 -41.82 -39.46 6.81
CA GLN A 11 -40.56 -39.52 6.08
C GLN A 11 -40.55 -38.57 4.88
N ASN A 12 -41.63 -38.53 4.10
CA ASN A 12 -41.81 -37.58 3.00
C ASN A 12 -41.85 -36.15 3.52
N LYS A 13 -42.54 -35.91 4.65
CA LYS A 13 -42.60 -34.57 5.26
C LYS A 13 -41.22 -34.09 5.69
N ARG A 14 -40.40 -34.91 6.35
CA ARG A 14 -39.01 -34.56 6.70
C ARG A 14 -38.17 -34.25 5.47
N THR A 15 -38.25 -35.10 4.44
CA THR A 15 -37.50 -34.91 3.19
C THR A 15 -37.91 -33.61 2.49
N GLN A 16 -39.21 -33.31 2.42
CA GLN A 16 -39.73 -32.08 1.85
C GLN A 16 -39.23 -30.84 2.61
N MET A 17 -39.30 -30.86 3.94
CA MET A 17 -38.83 -29.75 4.77
C MET A 17 -37.32 -29.53 4.60
N LYS A 18 -36.53 -30.60 4.59
CA LYS A 18 -35.08 -30.53 4.35
C LYS A 18 -34.77 -29.92 2.99
N SER A 19 -35.40 -30.40 1.91
CA SER A 19 -35.21 -29.84 0.57
C SER A 19 -35.64 -28.37 0.46
N LYS A 20 -36.72 -27.97 1.14
CA LYS A 20 -37.15 -26.56 1.17
C LYS A 20 -36.10 -25.68 1.85
N HIS A 21 -35.59 -26.12 3.00
CA HIS A 21 -34.57 -25.40 3.75
C HIS A 21 -33.27 -25.28 2.95
N GLU A 22 -32.75 -26.38 2.41
CA GLU A 22 -31.54 -26.39 1.58
C GLU A 22 -31.67 -25.46 0.36
N ARG A 23 -32.84 -25.42 -0.28
CA ARG A 23 -33.10 -24.50 -1.40
C ARG A 23 -33.06 -23.04 -0.97
N GLN A 24 -33.61 -22.72 0.20
CA GLN A 24 -33.56 -21.36 0.76
C GLN A 24 -32.13 -20.97 1.11
N GLU A 25 -31.38 -21.85 1.78
CA GLU A 25 -29.97 -21.62 2.11
C GLU A 25 -29.12 -21.45 0.86
N ASN A 26 -29.29 -22.31 -0.15
CA ASN A 26 -28.55 -22.18 -1.41
C ASN A 26 -28.85 -20.86 -2.14
N THR A 27 -30.10 -20.41 -2.11
CA THR A 27 -30.51 -19.13 -2.70
C THR A 27 -29.86 -17.96 -1.96
N HIS A 28 -29.85 -18.02 -0.63
CA HIS A 28 -29.19 -17.02 0.22
C HIS A 28 -27.68 -16.95 -0.04
N LEU A 29 -26.99 -18.11 -0.03
CA LEU A 29 -25.56 -18.19 -0.30
C LEU A 29 -25.20 -17.69 -1.69
N ARG A 30 -26.03 -17.97 -2.72
CA ARG A 30 -25.81 -17.43 -4.07
C ARG A 30 -25.90 -15.90 -4.10
N ALA A 31 -26.87 -15.32 -3.41
CA ALA A 31 -27.03 -13.87 -3.33
C ALA A 31 -25.84 -13.22 -2.61
N GLU A 32 -25.39 -13.79 -1.49
CA GLU A 32 -24.22 -13.31 -0.77
C GLU A 32 -22.94 -13.44 -1.60
N ASN A 33 -22.77 -14.57 -2.28
CA ASN A 33 -21.62 -14.82 -3.15
C ASN A 33 -21.56 -13.82 -4.32
N GLU A 34 -22.71 -13.46 -4.88
CA GLU A 34 -22.79 -12.42 -5.92
C GLU A 34 -22.43 -11.04 -5.36
N LYS A 35 -22.97 -10.68 -4.20
CA LYS A 35 -22.59 -9.45 -3.51
C LYS A 35 -21.09 -9.35 -3.28
N LEU A 36 -20.47 -10.44 -2.80
CA LEU A 36 -19.03 -10.51 -2.58
C LEU A 36 -18.24 -10.39 -3.89
N ARG A 37 -18.72 -10.98 -5.00
CA ARG A 37 -18.09 -10.79 -6.32
C ARG A 37 -18.10 -9.34 -6.77
N VAL A 38 -19.24 -8.66 -6.64
CA VAL A 38 -19.39 -7.25 -6.99
C VAL A 38 -18.46 -6.37 -6.15
N GLU A 39 -18.44 -6.58 -4.82
CA GLU A 39 -17.55 -5.85 -3.93
C GLU A 39 -16.06 -6.11 -4.25
N ASN A 40 -15.69 -7.37 -4.51
CA ASN A 40 -14.34 -7.74 -4.89
C ASN A 40 -13.90 -7.05 -6.19
N MET A 41 -14.76 -7.03 -7.21
CA MET A 41 -14.51 -6.31 -8.46
C MET A 41 -14.28 -4.82 -8.19
N ARG A 42 -15.14 -4.18 -7.39
CA ARG A 42 -15.01 -2.77 -7.03
C ARG A 42 -13.68 -2.47 -6.33
N TYR A 43 -13.24 -3.33 -5.40
CA TYR A 43 -11.95 -3.16 -4.73
C TYR A 43 -10.77 -3.33 -5.69
N ARG A 44 -10.83 -4.31 -6.59
CA ARG A 44 -9.79 -4.52 -7.61
C ARG A 44 -9.66 -3.32 -8.53
N GLU A 45 -10.77 -2.75 -8.97
CA GLU A 45 -10.77 -1.51 -9.78
C GLU A 45 -10.21 -0.31 -9.01
N ALA A 46 -10.63 -0.12 -7.76
CA ALA A 46 -10.12 0.96 -6.92
C ALA A 46 -8.60 0.86 -6.70
N LEU A 47 -8.08 -0.35 -6.50
CA LEU A 47 -6.65 -0.61 -6.36
C LEU A 47 -5.88 -0.40 -7.67
N ASN A 48 -6.44 -0.83 -8.80
CA ASN A 48 -5.83 -0.60 -10.10
C ASN A 48 -5.72 0.89 -10.44
N ASN A 49 -6.70 1.70 -10.00
CA ASN A 49 -6.71 3.14 -10.20
C ASN A 49 -5.91 3.92 -9.14
N ALA A 50 -5.50 3.27 -8.05
CA ALA A 50 -4.70 3.92 -7.02
C ALA A 50 -3.24 4.04 -7.49
N CYS A 51 -2.65 5.21 -7.29
CA CYS A 51 -1.26 5.49 -7.63
C CYS A 51 -0.52 6.03 -6.41
N CYS A 52 0.74 5.61 -6.28
CA CYS A 52 1.67 6.10 -5.27
C CYS A 52 2.11 7.54 -5.61
N PRO A 53 1.80 8.54 -4.78
CA PRO A 53 2.16 9.94 -5.08
C PRO A 53 3.67 10.19 -5.08
N ALA A 54 4.44 9.43 -4.30
CA ALA A 54 5.89 9.56 -4.22
C ALA A 54 6.63 8.82 -5.34
N CYS A 55 6.07 7.71 -5.84
CA CYS A 55 6.78 6.80 -6.74
C CYS A 55 6.13 6.65 -8.13
N GLY A 56 4.96 7.25 -8.36
CA GLY A 56 4.21 7.19 -9.62
C GLY A 56 3.73 5.80 -10.03
N GLY A 57 4.00 4.77 -9.22
CA GLY A 57 3.63 3.39 -9.50
C GLY A 57 2.15 3.14 -9.20
N MET A 58 1.47 2.44 -10.10
CA MET A 58 0.11 1.93 -9.85
C MET A 58 0.15 0.92 -8.69
N ALA A 59 -0.88 0.95 -7.84
CA ALA A 59 -1.06 0.01 -6.74
C ALA A 59 -1.63 -1.34 -7.23
N THR A 60 -1.21 -1.77 -8.43
CA THR A 60 -1.55 -3.08 -9.00
C THR A 60 -1.05 -4.17 -8.07
N ILE A 61 -1.99 -4.83 -7.38
CA ILE A 61 -1.69 -5.96 -6.50
C ILE A 61 -1.29 -7.14 -7.39
N GLY A 62 -0.02 -7.54 -7.31
CA GLY A 62 0.47 -8.82 -7.85
C GLY A 62 1.47 -8.73 -8.99
N ASP A 63 1.55 -7.60 -9.70
CA ASP A 63 2.36 -7.52 -10.93
C ASP A 63 3.74 -6.87 -10.75
N MET A 64 4.00 -6.25 -9.60
CA MET A 64 5.29 -5.61 -9.31
C MET A 64 6.07 -6.41 -8.27
N SER A 65 7.29 -6.82 -8.61
CA SER A 65 8.18 -7.49 -7.65
C SER A 65 8.58 -6.51 -6.53
N ILE A 66 8.91 -7.05 -5.35
CA ILE A 66 9.37 -6.22 -4.22
C ILE A 66 10.61 -5.39 -4.62
N ASP A 67 11.51 -5.98 -5.40
CA ASP A 67 12.71 -5.32 -5.89
C ASP A 67 12.38 -4.17 -6.84
N GLU A 68 11.43 -4.36 -7.76
CA GLU A 68 10.97 -3.30 -8.65
C GLU A 68 10.32 -2.15 -7.87
N ARG A 69 9.54 -2.47 -6.83
CA ARG A 69 8.97 -1.46 -5.93
C ARG A 69 10.07 -0.67 -5.21
N HIS A 70 11.08 -1.34 -4.66
CA HIS A 70 12.20 -0.68 -3.99
C HIS A 70 12.98 0.23 -4.94
N LEU A 71 13.26 -0.22 -6.17
CA LEU A 71 13.94 0.58 -7.18
C LEU A 71 13.16 1.86 -7.53
N ARG A 72 11.83 1.80 -7.67
CA ARG A 72 11.01 2.99 -7.94
C ARG A 72 11.04 4.00 -6.81
N ILE A 73 10.99 3.52 -5.55
CA ILE A 73 11.09 4.38 -4.37
C ILE A 73 12.45 5.07 -4.34
N GLU A 74 13.53 4.33 -4.54
CA GLU A 74 14.88 4.90 -4.51
C GLU A 74 15.10 5.87 -5.68
N ASN A 75 14.57 5.57 -6.88
CA ASN A 75 14.66 6.47 -8.02
C ASN A 75 13.95 7.81 -7.75
N ALA A 76 12.78 7.78 -7.11
CA ALA A 76 12.07 8.98 -6.71
C ALA A 76 12.89 9.81 -5.70
N ARG A 77 13.45 9.15 -4.68
CA ARG A 77 14.34 9.80 -3.69
C ARG A 77 15.55 10.44 -4.34
N LEU A 78 16.19 9.75 -5.28
CA LEU A 78 17.36 10.27 -6.00
C LEU A 78 16.99 11.46 -6.90
N ARG A 79 15.80 11.47 -7.50
CA ARG A 79 15.32 12.63 -8.27
C ARG A 79 15.13 13.86 -7.39
N GLU A 80 14.52 13.71 -6.22
CA GLU A 80 14.40 14.80 -5.25
C GLU A 80 15.77 15.34 -4.82
N GLU A 81 16.74 14.45 -4.63
CA GLU A 81 18.12 14.82 -4.30
C GLU A 81 18.79 15.62 -5.42
N ILE A 82 18.64 15.15 -6.67
CA ILE A 82 19.14 15.86 -7.85
C ILE A 82 18.50 17.24 -7.94
N ASP A 83 17.18 17.34 -7.85
CA ASP A 83 16.47 18.62 -7.93
C ASP A 83 16.94 19.59 -6.83
N ARG A 84 17.15 19.09 -5.62
CA ARG A 84 17.70 19.88 -4.51
C ARG A 84 19.10 20.40 -4.83
N ILE A 85 20.03 19.54 -5.24
CA ILE A 85 21.40 19.94 -5.57
C ILE A 85 21.42 20.89 -6.78
N SER A 86 20.63 20.61 -7.81
CA SER A 86 20.49 21.46 -9.00
C SER A 86 19.97 22.84 -8.63
N SER A 87 18.99 22.94 -7.71
CA SER A 87 18.50 24.22 -7.21
C SER A 87 19.57 25.00 -6.44
N MET A 88 20.46 24.31 -5.72
CA MET A 88 21.60 24.93 -5.06
C MET A 88 22.61 25.42 -6.09
N ALA A 89 23.03 24.57 -7.02
CA ALA A 89 23.99 24.90 -8.07
C ALA A 89 23.52 26.09 -8.92
N ALA A 90 22.24 26.15 -9.29
CA ALA A 90 21.67 27.29 -10.03
C ALA A 90 21.84 28.63 -9.30
N LYS A 91 21.79 28.65 -7.95
CA LYS A 91 22.05 29.85 -7.15
C LYS A 91 23.50 30.30 -7.20
N TYR A 92 24.44 29.39 -7.47
CA TYR A 92 25.87 29.68 -7.54
C TYR A 92 26.35 29.97 -8.97
N VAL A 93 25.75 29.36 -10.00
CA VAL A 93 26.15 29.57 -11.42
C VAL A 93 25.74 30.95 -11.95
N GLY A 94 24.73 31.60 -11.36
CA GLY A 94 24.29 32.96 -11.74
C GLY A 94 24.97 34.12 -11.00
N LYS A 95 25.87 33.84 -10.04
CA LYS A 95 26.63 34.88 -9.33
C LYS A 95 28.08 34.83 -9.80
N PRO A 96 28.65 35.90 -10.39
CA PRO A 96 30.09 35.97 -10.51
C PRO A 96 30.67 35.84 -9.10
N PHE A 97 31.65 34.95 -8.94
CA PHE A 97 32.56 34.96 -7.80
C PHE A 97 33.32 36.28 -7.90
N THR A 98 32.73 37.38 -7.45
CA THR A 98 33.50 38.59 -7.16
C THR A 98 34.18 38.31 -5.84
N ASP A 99 35.44 37.88 -5.93
CA ASP A 99 36.41 38.18 -4.91
C ASP A 99 36.28 39.67 -4.57
N SER A 100 35.86 39.95 -3.35
CA SER A 100 36.09 41.22 -2.69
C SER A 100 36.20 40.90 -1.22
N ASP A 101 37.45 41.01 -0.77
CA ASP A 101 37.88 41.06 0.60
C ASP A 101 36.84 41.69 1.53
N ASP A 102 36.42 40.94 2.53
CA ASP A 102 36.10 41.51 3.82
C ASP A 102 36.61 40.56 4.90
N THR A 103 37.79 40.90 5.39
CA THR A 103 38.41 40.49 6.64
C THR A 103 37.39 40.10 7.73
N PRO A 104 37.38 38.85 8.23
CA PRO A 104 36.80 38.58 9.53
C PRO A 104 37.88 38.87 10.58
N SER A 105 37.69 39.99 11.30
CA SER A 105 38.35 40.24 12.57
C SER A 105 38.25 38.99 13.46
N SER A 106 39.38 38.64 14.04
CA SER A 106 39.61 37.59 15.03
C SER A 106 38.51 37.49 16.08
N SER A 107 37.92 36.30 16.22
CA SER A 107 37.53 35.76 17.53
C SER A 107 37.54 34.24 17.46
N ILE A 108 38.61 33.66 17.98
CA ILE A 108 38.82 32.24 18.22
C ILE A 108 37.71 31.70 19.15
N PRO A 109 36.94 30.68 18.78
CA PRO A 109 36.23 29.85 19.74
C PRO A 109 37.16 28.70 20.17
N HIS A 110 37.33 28.58 21.48
CA HIS A 110 38.11 27.54 22.16
C HIS A 110 37.74 26.10 21.72
N PRO A 111 38.68 25.14 21.77
CA PRO A 111 38.38 23.74 21.50
C PRO A 111 37.60 23.15 22.69
N VAL A 112 36.41 22.61 22.41
CA VAL A 112 35.74 21.69 23.33
C VAL A 112 36.30 20.29 23.11
N ASP A 113 36.99 19.81 24.13
CA ASP A 113 37.55 18.47 24.26
C ASP A 113 36.41 17.44 24.32
N LEU A 114 36.27 16.63 23.26
CA LEU A 114 35.44 15.42 23.26
C LEU A 114 36.37 14.22 23.26
N GLY A 115 36.85 13.91 24.46
CA GLY A 115 37.61 12.70 24.74
C GLY A 115 36.83 11.46 24.30
N VAL A 116 37.24 10.88 23.18
CA VAL A 116 36.92 9.51 22.81
C VAL A 116 37.69 8.59 23.74
N ARG A 117 37.01 8.03 24.74
CA ARG A 117 37.49 6.84 25.45
C ARG A 117 36.92 5.60 24.78
N HIS A 118 37.74 4.99 23.92
CA HIS A 118 37.71 3.55 23.71
C HIS A 118 38.01 2.86 25.06
N LYS A 119 37.17 1.90 25.44
CA LYS A 119 37.64 0.72 26.17
C LYS A 119 36.94 -0.52 25.64
N LEU A 120 37.79 -1.54 25.47
CA LEU A 120 37.51 -2.94 25.19
C LEU A 120 36.41 -3.53 26.07
#